data_AF-A0A0Q7X3V3-F1
#
_entry.id   AF-A0A0Q7X3V3-F1
#
_cell.length_a   1.000
_cell.length_b   1.000
_cell.length_c   1.000
_cell.angle_alpha   90.00
_cell.angle_beta   90.00
_cell.angle_gamma   90.00
#
_symmetry.space_group_name_H-M   'P 1'
#
loop_
_entity.id
_entity.type
_entity.pdbx_description
1 polymer ?
#
loop_
_entity_poly.entity_id
_entity_poly.type
_entity_poly.pdbx_seq_one_letter_code
_entity_poly.pdbx_strand_id
1 'polypeptide(L)' 'MLLAGLLQVPPEQLASGSTLSELGVDSLLGLRFARKIQDTTGTEFDLEWLFDYPTIEQLAAFLARPAGQSQAITS' A
#
# COMPACT_ATOMS: atom_id res chain seq x y z
N MET A 1 -10.56 -1.27 4.94
CA MET A 1 -11.52 -0.59 4.03
C MET A 1 -10.85 0.29 2.97
N LEU A 2 -9.84 1.10 3.31
CA LEU A 2 -9.11 1.93 2.34
C LEU A 2 -8.46 1.10 1.21
N LEU A 3 -7.77 0.02 1.57
CA LEU A 3 -7.04 -0.84 0.64
C LEU A 3 -7.93 -1.52 -0.41
N ALA A 4 -9.10 -2.03 0.02
CA ALA A 4 -10.08 -2.67 -0.86
C ALA A 4 -10.60 -1.70 -1.94
N GLY A 5 -10.89 -0.45 -1.56
CA GLY A 5 -11.28 0.59 -2.52
C GLY A 5 -10.14 1.03 -3.43
N LEU A 6 -8.90 0.90 -2.97
CA LEU A 6 -7.71 1.25 -3.73
C LEU A 6 -7.37 0.19 -4.79
N LEU A 7 -7.47 -1.09 -4.43
CA LEU A 7 -7.21 -2.25 -5.29
C LEU A 7 -8.42 -2.65 -6.15
N GLN A 8 -9.60 -2.08 -5.88
CA GLN A 8 -10.88 -2.49 -6.47
C GLN A 8 -11.23 -3.97 -6.23
N VAL A 9 -10.71 -4.56 -5.17
CA VAL A 9 -10.95 -5.96 -4.79
C VAL A 9 -11.89 -5.95 -3.58
N PRO A 10 -12.92 -6.81 -3.55
CA PRO A 10 -13.77 -6.91 -2.37
C PRO A 10 -12.92 -7.29 -1.13
N PRO A 11 -13.22 -6.71 0.05
CA PRO A 11 -12.45 -6.96 1.27
C PRO A 11 -12.43 -8.44 1.67
N GLU A 12 -13.39 -9.22 1.19
CA GLU A 12 -13.53 -10.67 1.42
C GLU A 12 -12.54 -11.49 0.57
N GLN A 13 -12.14 -10.97 -0.59
CA GLN A 13 -11.08 -11.56 -1.44
C GLN A 13 -9.69 -11.03 -1.10
N LEU A 14 -9.61 -10.03 -0.22
CA LEU A 14 -8.36 -9.50 0.27
C LEU A 14 -7.78 -10.45 1.33
N ALA A 15 -7.34 -11.63 0.89
CA ALA A 15 -6.65 -12.58 1.74
C ALA A 15 -5.35 -11.93 2.24
N SER A 16 -5.21 -11.81 3.55
CA SER A 16 -4.09 -11.14 4.21
C SER A 16 -2.73 -11.70 3.80
N GLY A 17 -2.67 -13.01 3.52
CA GLY A 17 -1.45 -13.69 3.09
C GLY A 17 -1.15 -13.62 1.59
N SER A 18 -2.05 -13.09 0.76
CA SER A 18 -1.80 -12.98 -0.68
C SER A 18 -0.81 -11.85 -0.98
N THR A 19 0.13 -12.16 -1.85
CA THR A 19 1.07 -11.17 -2.35
C THR A 19 0.40 -10.24 -3.35
N LEU A 20 0.92 -9.01 -3.46
CA LEU A 20 0.52 -8.02 -4.45
C LEU A 20 0.57 -8.62 -5.86
N SER A 21 1.62 -9.37 -6.18
CA SER A 21 1.77 -10.07 -7.46
C SER A 21 0.68 -11.10 -7.72
N GLU A 22 0.26 -11.88 -6.71
CA GLU A 22 -0.84 -12.85 -6.84
C GLU A 22 -2.20 -12.17 -7.05
N LEU A 23 -2.34 -10.94 -6.57
CA LEU A 23 -3.53 -10.12 -6.78
C LEU A 23 -3.51 -9.36 -8.11
N GLY A 24 -2.48 -9.58 -8.95
CA GLY A 24 -2.32 -8.91 -10.25
C GLY A 24 -1.75 -7.49 -10.15
N VAL A 25 -1.06 -7.15 -9.06
CA VAL A 25 -0.36 -5.88 -8.91
C VAL A 25 1.04 -6.01 -9.50
N ASP A 26 1.21 -5.56 -10.75
CA ASP A 26 2.51 -5.46 -11.40
C ASP A 26 3.22 -4.14 -11.04
N SER A 27 4.49 -3.95 -11.42
CA SER A 27 5.26 -2.72 -11.11
C SER A 27 4.54 -1.42 -11.48
N LEU A 28 3.80 -1.39 -12.60
CA LEU A 28 3.04 -0.21 -13.01
C LEU A 28 1.79 0.02 -12.14
N LEU A 29 1.11 -1.06 -11.76
CA LEU A 29 -0.04 -1.00 -10.87
C LEU A 29 0.40 -0.61 -9.45
N GLY A 30 1.52 -1.16 -8.98
CA GLY A 30 2.18 -0.81 -7.72
C GLY A 30 2.55 0.68 -7.65
N LEU A 31 3.09 1.26 -8.72
CA LEU A 31 3.39 2.70 -8.75
C LEU A 31 2.13 3.56 -8.65
N ARG A 32 1.06 3.18 -9.36
CA ARG A 32 -0.23 3.85 -9.23
C ARG A 32 -0.80 3.69 -7.82
N PHE A 33 -0.62 2.52 -7.24
CA PHE A 33 -1.04 2.20 -5.88
C PHE A 33 -0.35 3.09 -4.85
N ALA A 34 0.98 3.13 -4.91
CA ALA A 34 1.83 3.99 -4.10
C ALA A 34 1.37 5.45 -4.19
N ARG A 35 1.26 6.00 -5.40
CA ARG A 35 0.77 7.39 -5.58
C ARG A 35 -0.62 7.61 -5.02
N LYS A 36 -1.53 6.65 -5.17
CA LYS A 36 -2.91 6.80 -4.68
C LYS A 36 -2.97 6.73 -3.15
N ILE A 37 -2.10 5.95 -2.51
CA ILE A 37 -1.88 6.01 -1.07
C ILE A 37 -1.43 7.42 -0.70
N GLN A 38 -0.35 7.90 -1.31
CA GLN A 38 0.20 9.24 -1.02
C GLN A 38 -0.86 10.34 -1.16
N ASP A 39 -1.65 10.29 -2.23
CA ASP A 39 -2.72 11.25 -2.51
C ASP A 39 -3.86 11.18 -1.48
N THR A 40 -4.21 9.97 -1.03
CA THR A 40 -5.33 9.75 -0.09
C THR A 40 -4.92 10.02 1.36
N THR A 41 -3.69 9.68 1.74
CA THR A 41 -3.21 9.76 3.14
C THR A 41 -2.34 10.99 3.39
N GLY A 42 -1.83 11.64 2.34
CA GLY A 42 -0.86 12.73 2.43
C GLY A 42 0.53 12.28 2.91
N THR A 43 0.79 10.98 2.94
CA THR A 43 2.06 10.41 3.43
C THR A 43 2.98 10.10 2.26
N GLU A 44 4.29 10.28 2.43
CA GLU A 44 5.26 9.79 1.46
C GLU A 44 5.30 8.25 1.52
N PHE A 45 5.04 7.60 0.39
CA PHE A 45 4.96 6.15 0.27
C PHE A 45 5.83 5.68 -0.89
N ASP A 46 6.93 5.01 -0.60
CA ASP A 46 7.89 4.63 -1.63
C ASP A 46 7.53 3.33 -2.34
N LEU A 47 7.85 3.22 -3.64
CA LEU A 47 7.59 2.00 -4.40
C LEU A 47 8.41 0.83 -3.84
N GLU A 48 9.61 1.11 -3.35
CA GLU A 48 10.48 0.12 -2.70
C GLU A 48 9.80 -0.57 -1.52
N TRP A 49 8.90 0.12 -0.82
CA TRP A 49 8.14 -0.48 0.29
C TRP A 49 7.15 -1.54 -0.17
N LEU A 50 6.68 -1.54 -1.43
CA LEU A 50 5.89 -2.66 -1.96
C LEU A 50 6.74 -3.93 -2.15
N PHE A 51 8.05 -3.77 -2.36
CA PHE A 51 8.98 -4.89 -2.41
C PHE A 51 9.37 -5.39 -1.02
N ASP A 52 9.50 -4.47 -0.06
CA ASP A 52 9.76 -4.80 1.36
C ASP A 52 8.52 -5.42 2.05
N TYR A 53 7.33 -5.00 1.64
CA TYR A 53 6.03 -5.47 2.13
C TYR A 53 5.19 -6.05 0.98
N PRO A 54 5.55 -7.23 0.46
CA PRO A 54 4.91 -7.82 -0.72
C PRO A 54 3.48 -8.31 -0.46
N THR A 55 3.07 -8.42 0.81
CA THR A 55 1.73 -8.90 1.18
C THR A 55 0.79 -7.75 1.53
N ILE A 56 -0.50 -7.99 1.29
CA ILE A 56 -1.54 -7.05 1.66
C ILE A 56 -1.59 -6.81 3.17
N GLU A 57 -1.41 -7.84 4.00
CA GLU A 57 -1.44 -7.66 5.45
C GLU A 57 -0.35 -6.69 5.92
N GLN A 58 0.88 -6.84 5.44
CA GLN A 58 1.97 -5.95 5.79
C GLN A 58 1.69 -4.52 5.33
N LEU A 59 1.18 -4.35 4.12
CA LEU A 59 0.83 -3.04 3.56
C LEU A 59 -0.33 -2.40 4.33
N ALA A 60 -1.37 -3.18 4.66
CA ALA A 60 -2.50 -2.74 5.45
C ALA A 60 -2.07 -2.33 6.87
N ALA A 61 -1.18 -3.10 7.50
CA ALA A 61 -0.62 -2.78 8.81
C ALA A 61 0.24 -1.51 8.76
N PHE A 62 1.01 -1.33 7.69
CA PHE A 62 1.81 -0.12 7.45
C PHE A 62 0.93 1.12 7.30
N LEU A 63 -0.17 1.03 6.55
CA LEU A 63 -1.11 2.15 6.34
C LEU A 63 -2.09 2.35 7.49
N ALA A 64 -2.36 1.31 8.29
CA ALA A 64 -3.15 1.41 9.51
C ALA A 64 -2.39 2.10 10.65
N ARG A 65 -1.06 2.25 10.53
CA ARG A 65 -0.32 3.14 11.41
C ARG A 65 -0.77 4.58 11.12
N PRO A 66 -1.23 5.33 12.13
CA PRO A 66 -1.58 6.73 11.94
C PRO A 66 -0.40 7.47 11.30
N ALA A 67 -0.68 8.31 10.31
CA ALA A 67 0.27 9.15 9.56
C ALA A 67 0.92 10.25 10.43
N GLY A 68 1.43 9.86 11.61
CA GLY A 68 1.94 10.76 12.63
C GLY A 68 3.45 10.75 12.79
N GLN A 69 4.22 9.98 11.99
CA GLN A 69 5.69 9.91 12.12
C GLN A 69 6.38 9.45 10.82
N SER A 70 6.39 10.29 9.79
CA SER A 70 7.47 10.27 8.78
C SER A 70 7.94 11.71 8.65
N GLN A 71 8.76 12.15 9.62
CA GLN A 71 10.19 12.34 9.42
C GLN A 71 10.46 13.01 8.07
N ALA A 72 10.42 14.35 8.12
CA ALA A 72 11.21 15.20 7.24
C ALA A 72 12.66 14.68 7.26
N ILE A 73 13.04 13.91 6.25
CA ILE A 73 14.44 13.75 5.91
C ILE A 73 14.85 15.04 5.21
N THR A 74 15.35 15.96 6.03
CA THR A 74 16.14 17.11 5.63
C THR A 74 17.13 16.73 4.54
N SER A 75 17.12 17.47 3.43
CA SER A 75 18.32 17.90 2.71
C SER A 75 18.04 19.21 2.00
#